data_AF-A0A9D8S4K4-F1
#
_entry.id   AF-A0A9D8S4K4-F1
#
_cell.length_a   1.000
_cell.length_b   1.000
_cell.length_c   1.000
_cell.angle_alpha   90.00
_cell.angle_beta   90.00
_cell.angle_gamma   90.00
#
_symmetry.space_group_name_H-M   'P 1'
#
loop_
_entity.id
_entity.type
_entity.pdbx_description
1 polymer ?
#
loop_
_entity_poly.entity_id
_entity_poly.type
_entity_poly.pdbx_seq_one_letter_code
_entity_poly.pdbx_strand_id
1 'polypeptide(L)'
;MKMTIDKIYAEHSTSQLWGIVERFTSDRENSIIREIFINNRTMAAVAREQGVTIDRIRQIKEKGLRRLRIGKAKRELLEKFDIVETGAYRNSMNKFNEHGFTSTVEYIALRRAELQAEYEKHKRQVEIMLEQRKRKCL
;
A
#
# COMPACT_ATOMS: atom_id res chain seq x y z
N MET A 1 9.48 10.85 -19.68
CA MET A 1 10.27 10.31 -18.53
C MET A 1 9.49 10.25 -17.20
N LYS A 2 8.40 10.99 -16.99
CA LYS A 2 7.59 10.90 -15.75
C LYS A 2 6.93 9.52 -15.58
N MET A 3 6.33 8.99 -16.65
CA MET A 3 5.70 7.65 -16.67
C MET A 3 6.62 6.49 -16.28
N THR A 4 7.94 6.60 -16.47
CA THR A 4 8.87 5.47 -16.24
C THR A 4 9.13 5.27 -14.76
N ILE A 5 9.32 6.35 -14.00
CA ILE A 5 9.55 6.29 -12.55
C ILE A 5 8.26 5.89 -11.83
N ASP A 6 7.12 6.46 -12.24
CA ASP A 6 5.81 6.12 -11.67
C ASP A 6 5.46 4.64 -11.90
N LYS A 7 5.79 4.11 -13.09
CA LYS A 7 5.62 2.69 -13.41
C LYS A 7 6.55 1.78 -12.61
N ILE A 8 7.83 2.14 -12.49
CA ILE A 8 8.80 1.39 -11.66
C ILE A 8 8.38 1.40 -10.19
N TYR A 9 7.90 2.53 -9.68
CA TYR A 9 7.40 2.65 -8.32
C TYR A 9 6.14 1.79 -8.11
N ALA A 10 5.18 1.84 -9.03
CA ALA A 10 3.98 1.01 -8.98
C ALA A 10 4.30 -0.50 -9.05
N GLU A 11 5.22 -0.92 -9.91
CA GLU A 11 5.68 -2.30 -10.01
C GLU A 11 6.39 -2.77 -8.73
N HIS A 12 7.26 -1.93 -8.17
CA HIS A 12 7.96 -2.20 -6.93
C HIS A 12 7.00 -2.30 -5.73
N SER A 13 6.07 -1.35 -5.60
CA SER A 13 5.01 -1.38 -4.59
C SER A 13 4.15 -2.64 -4.73
N THR A 14 3.80 -3.03 -5.95
CA THR A 14 3.03 -4.26 -6.21
C THR A 14 3.81 -5.50 -5.76
N SER A 15 5.09 -5.61 -6.12
CA SER A 15 5.96 -6.72 -5.71
C SER A 15 6.10 -6.83 -4.18
N GLN A 16 6.33 -5.70 -3.50
CA GLN A 16 6.45 -5.67 -2.05
C GLN A 16 5.14 -6.04 -1.35
N LEU A 17 3.99 -5.60 -1.88
CA LEU A 17 2.67 -5.91 -1.32
C LEU A 17 2.45 -7.41 -1.36
N TRP A 18 2.70 -8.03 -2.51
CA TRP A 18 2.52 -9.47 -2.68
C TRP A 18 3.52 -10.30 -1.88
N GLY A 19 4.73 -9.79 -1.63
CA GLY A 19 5.67 -10.41 -0.71
C GLY A 19 5.14 -10.42 0.74
N ILE A 20 4.43 -9.37 1.18
CA ILE A 20 3.79 -9.34 2.50
C ILE A 20 2.60 -10.32 2.52
N VAL A 21 1.75 -10.30 1.50
CA VAL A 21 0.62 -11.23 1.40
C VAL A 21 1.08 -12.68 1.53
N GLU A 22 2.14 -13.05 0.82
CA GLU A 22 2.71 -14.40 0.85
C GLU A 22 3.26 -14.82 2.21
N ARG A 23 3.91 -13.91 2.94
CA ARG A 23 4.45 -14.22 4.27
C ARG A 23 3.38 -14.41 5.35
N PHE A 24 2.23 -13.74 5.21
CA PHE A 24 1.21 -13.69 6.27
C PHE A 24 -0.09 -14.44 5.93
N THR A 25 -0.18 -15.04 4.76
CA THR A 25 -1.31 -15.91 4.37
C THR A 25 -0.82 -17.32 4.09
N SER A 26 -1.70 -18.32 4.14
CA SER A 26 -1.33 -19.66 3.70
C SER A 26 -1.27 -19.74 2.19
N ASP A 27 -0.57 -20.73 1.62
CA ASP A 27 -0.48 -20.92 0.16
C ASP A 27 -1.84 -20.91 -0.53
N ARG A 28 -2.83 -21.56 0.10
CA ARG A 28 -4.21 -21.61 -0.42
C ARG A 28 -4.93 -20.25 -0.35
N GLU A 29 -4.72 -19.48 0.72
CA GLU A 29 -5.28 -18.13 0.83
C GLU A 29 -4.61 -17.18 -0.15
N ASN A 30 -3.29 -17.23 -0.24
CA ASN A 30 -2.47 -16.45 -1.14
C ASN A 30 -2.86 -16.69 -2.60
N SER A 31 -2.96 -17.96 -3.02
CA SER A 31 -3.40 -18.33 -4.37
C SER A 31 -4.78 -17.75 -4.70
N ILE A 32 -5.77 -17.92 -3.82
CA ILE A 32 -7.13 -17.39 -4.05
C ILE A 32 -7.13 -15.85 -4.11
N ILE A 33 -6.38 -15.18 -3.24
CA ILE A 33 -6.28 -13.72 -3.25
C ILE A 33 -5.62 -13.23 -4.55
N ARG A 34 -4.55 -13.90 -5.01
CA ARG A 34 -3.88 -13.57 -6.29
C ARG A 34 -4.80 -13.77 -7.49
N GLU A 35 -5.53 -14.88 -7.57
CA GLU A 35 -6.50 -15.12 -8.66
C GLU A 35 -7.56 -14.01 -8.74
N ILE A 36 -8.03 -13.52 -7.59
CA ILE A 36 -9.08 -12.51 -7.54
C ILE A 36 -8.55 -11.11 -7.85
N PHE A 37 -7.40 -10.71 -7.29
CA PHE A 37 -6.92 -9.33 -7.36
C PHE A 37 -5.85 -9.08 -8.44
N ILE A 38 -5.07 -10.09 -8.84
CA ILE A 38 -4.10 -9.97 -9.95
C ILE A 38 -4.75 -10.40 -11.25
N ASN A 39 -5.35 -11.60 -11.27
CA ASN A 39 -5.89 -12.19 -12.49
C ASN A 39 -7.33 -11.74 -12.77
N ASN A 40 -7.92 -10.91 -11.91
CA ASN A 40 -9.30 -10.41 -12.01
C ASN A 40 -10.35 -11.51 -12.24
N ARG A 41 -10.09 -12.72 -11.73
CA ARG A 41 -11.03 -13.84 -11.87
C ARG A 41 -12.18 -13.71 -10.89
N THR A 42 -13.36 -14.13 -11.32
CA THR A 42 -14.53 -14.20 -10.43
C THR A 42 -14.38 -15.35 -9.44
N MET A 43 -14.92 -15.19 -8.23
CA MET A 43 -14.95 -16.28 -7.25
C MET A 43 -15.63 -17.54 -7.79
N ALA A 44 -16.60 -17.38 -8.70
CA ALA A 44 -17.28 -18.50 -9.38
C ALA A 44 -16.35 -19.27 -10.32
N ALA A 45 -15.49 -18.57 -11.07
CA ALA A 45 -14.50 -19.20 -11.93
C ALA A 45 -13.46 -19.98 -11.11
N VAL A 46 -12.93 -19.36 -10.05
CA VAL A 46 -11.96 -20.01 -9.14
C VAL A 46 -12.58 -21.22 -8.44
N ALA A 47 -13.85 -21.11 -8.01
CA ALA A 47 -14.58 -22.21 -7.39
C ALA A 47 -14.74 -23.42 -8.34
N ARG A 48 -15.09 -23.15 -9.60
CA ARG A 48 -15.24 -24.18 -10.64
C ARG A 48 -13.92 -24.89 -10.92
N GLU A 49 -12.83 -24.15 -11.04
CA GLU A 49 -11.50 -24.71 -11.29
C GLU A 49 -10.97 -25.54 -10.12
N GLN A 50 -11.21 -25.09 -8.88
CA GLN A 50 -10.77 -25.80 -7.67
C GLN A 50 -11.74 -26.89 -7.20
N GLY A 51 -12.88 -27.10 -7.89
CA GLY A 51 -13.88 -28.10 -7.51
C GLY A 51 -14.52 -27.84 -6.14
N VAL A 52 -14.68 -26.58 -5.73
CA VAL A 52 -15.26 -26.19 -4.44
C VAL A 52 -16.45 -25.25 -4.61
N THR A 53 -17.20 -25.02 -3.54
CA THR A 53 -18.30 -24.05 -3.56
C THR A 53 -17.76 -22.61 -3.59
N ILE A 54 -18.56 -21.70 -4.16
CA ILE A 54 -18.27 -20.25 -4.17
C ILE A 54 -18.14 -19.72 -2.74
N ASP A 55 -18.96 -20.21 -1.83
CA ASP A 55 -18.91 -19.83 -0.41
C ASP A 55 -17.60 -20.23 0.23
N ARG A 56 -17.05 -21.39 -0.14
CA ARG A 56 -15.74 -21.82 0.35
C ARG A 56 -14.63 -20.87 -0.11
N ILE A 57 -14.65 -20.44 -1.37
CA ILE A 57 -13.71 -19.44 -1.89
C ILE A 57 -13.84 -18.13 -1.11
N ARG A 58 -15.08 -17.65 -0.88
CA ARG A 58 -15.34 -16.42 -0.11
C ARG A 58 -14.77 -16.51 1.31
N GLN A 59 -15.01 -17.62 2.02
CA GLN A 59 -14.50 -17.83 3.37
C GLN A 59 -12.97 -17.80 3.43
N ILE A 60 -12.31 -18.49 2.48
CA ILE A 60 -10.84 -18.54 2.45
C ILE A 60 -10.27 -17.14 2.15
N LYS A 61 -10.85 -16.43 1.18
CA LYS A 61 -10.48 -15.04 0.86
C LYS A 61 -10.61 -14.13 2.08
N GLU A 62 -11.77 -14.13 2.75
CA GLU A 62 -12.00 -13.27 3.92
C GLU A 62 -11.08 -13.62 5.09
N LYS A 63 -10.76 -14.91 5.28
CA LYS A 63 -9.81 -15.36 6.29
C LYS A 63 -8.40 -14.84 6.02
N GLY A 64 -7.92 -14.93 4.77
CA GLY A 64 -6.62 -14.37 4.37
C GLY A 64 -6.58 -12.85 4.55
N LEU A 65 -7.61 -12.13 4.10
CA LEU A 65 -7.72 -10.68 4.30
C LEU A 65 -7.82 -10.31 5.79
N ARG A 66 -8.45 -11.12 6.63
CA ARG A 66 -8.50 -10.89 8.08
C ARG A 66 -7.10 -10.98 8.71
N ARG A 67 -6.23 -11.88 8.25
CA ARG A 67 -4.84 -11.99 8.72
C ARG A 67 -4.04 -10.74 8.37
N LEU A 68 -4.23 -10.19 7.18
CA LEU A 68 -3.57 -8.97 6.72
C LEU A 68 -4.06 -7.72 7.47
N ARG A 69 -5.27 -7.74 8.03
CA ARG A 69 -5.87 -6.63 8.78
C ARG A 69 -5.42 -6.53 10.25
N ILE A 70 -4.61 -7.47 10.77
CA ILE A 70 -4.24 -7.52 12.18
C ILE A 70 -2.75 -7.78 12.40
N GLY A 71 -2.26 -7.46 13.61
CA GLY A 71 -0.93 -7.83 14.07
C GLY A 71 0.23 -7.28 13.22
N LYS A 72 1.26 -8.11 13.04
CA LYS A 72 2.49 -7.74 12.31
C LYS A 72 2.25 -7.48 10.83
N ALA A 73 1.32 -8.21 10.20
CA ALA A 73 0.98 -8.03 8.79
C ALA A 73 0.45 -6.62 8.52
N LYS A 74 -0.52 -6.18 9.34
CA LYS A 74 -1.06 -4.81 9.27
C LYS A 74 0.04 -3.76 9.46
N ARG A 75 0.89 -3.93 10.48
CA ARG A 75 1.97 -2.98 10.74
C ARG A 75 2.90 -2.83 9.54
N GLU A 76 3.34 -3.95 8.96
CA GLU A 76 4.24 -3.94 7.81
C GLU A 76 3.58 -3.34 6.55
N LEU A 77 2.28 -3.61 6.33
CA LEU A 77 1.52 -2.98 5.25
C LEU A 77 1.41 -1.46 5.43
N LEU A 78 1.18 -0.98 6.65
CA LEU A 78 1.07 0.46 6.91
C LEU A 78 2.43 1.17 6.78
N GLU A 79 3.50 0.58 7.31
CA GLU A 79 4.86 1.13 7.27
C GLU A 79 5.42 1.22 5.84
N LYS A 80 5.16 0.21 4.99
CA LYS A 80 5.76 0.15 3.65
C LYS A 80 4.99 0.92 2.57
N PHE A 81 3.71 1.18 2.78
CA PHE A 81 2.85 1.79 1.77
C PHE A 81 2.37 3.20 2.15
N ASP A 82 2.89 3.78 3.24
CA ASP A 82 2.47 5.07 3.79
C ASP A 82 0.94 5.24 3.79
N ILE A 83 0.21 4.14 4.02
CA ILE A 83 -1.23 4.15 4.09
C ILE A 83 -1.56 4.80 5.42
N VAL A 84 -1.80 6.11 5.40
CA VAL A 84 -2.37 6.83 6.54
C VAL A 84 -3.73 6.21 6.81
N GLU A 85 -3.77 5.28 7.76
CA GLU A 85 -4.95 4.47 8.01
C GLU A 85 -6.12 5.39 8.37
N THR A 86 -7.32 5.05 7.91
CA THR A 86 -8.58 5.56 8.47
C THR A 86 -8.70 5.33 9.98
N GLY A 87 -7.83 4.49 10.58
CA GLY A 87 -7.60 4.40 12.03
C GLY A 87 -7.02 5.67 12.67
N ALA A 88 -6.53 6.60 11.87
CA ALA A 88 -6.22 7.96 12.31
C ALA A 88 -7.49 8.77 12.65
N TYR A 89 -8.68 8.31 12.24
CA TYR A 89 -9.97 8.81 12.75
C TYR A 89 -10.46 8.05 13.98
N ARG A 90 -9.76 6.99 14.42
CA ARG A 90 -10.11 6.24 15.64
C ARG A 90 -9.33 6.82 16.81
N ASN A 91 -9.78 7.98 17.29
CA ASN A 91 -9.22 8.68 18.44
C ASN A 91 -9.16 7.76 19.67
N SER A 92 -7.95 7.35 20.04
CA SER A 92 -7.64 6.81 21.37
C SER A 92 -6.82 7.85 22.12
N MET A 93 -7.06 8.03 23.42
CA MET A 93 -6.30 8.96 24.28
C MET A 93 -4.77 8.76 24.15
N ASN A 94 -4.34 7.52 23.91
CA ASN A 94 -2.92 7.18 23.74
C ASN A 94 -2.32 7.81 22.46
N LYS A 95 -3.09 7.89 21.38
CA LYS A 95 -2.65 8.50 20.11
C LYS A 95 -2.45 10.01 20.25
N PHE A 96 -3.35 10.69 20.97
CA PHE A 96 -3.23 12.11 21.26
C PHE A 96 -1.93 12.43 22.02
N ASN A 97 -1.58 11.61 23.02
CA ASN A 97 -0.34 11.76 23.77
C ASN A 97 0.90 11.43 22.91
N GLU A 98 0.84 10.39 22.07
CA GLU A 98 1.91 10.04 21.10
C GLU A 98 2.18 11.18 20.10
N HIS A 99 1.16 11.95 19.73
CA HIS A 99 1.28 13.10 18.82
C HIS A 99 1.56 14.43 19.56
N GLY A 100 2.08 14.39 20.78
CA GLY A 100 2.42 15.59 21.54
C GLY A 100 1.21 16.48 21.83
N PHE A 101 0.06 15.88 22.13
CA PHE A 101 -1.22 16.55 22.34
C PHE A 101 -1.78 17.26 21.09
N THR A 102 -1.38 16.82 19.90
CA THR A 102 -1.96 17.27 18.63
C THR A 102 -3.08 16.32 18.21
N SER A 103 -4.18 16.88 17.70
CA SER A 103 -5.27 16.09 17.12
C SER A 103 -4.72 15.19 16.01
N THR A 104 -5.18 13.94 15.91
CA THR A 104 -4.71 13.02 14.86
C THR A 104 -5.00 13.56 13.46
N VAL A 105 -6.07 14.34 13.29
CA VAL A 105 -6.37 15.04 12.02
C VAL A 105 -5.34 16.12 11.71
N GLU A 106 -4.99 16.93 12.71
CA GLU A 106 -3.97 17.99 12.57
C GLU A 106 -2.60 17.41 12.26
N TYR A 107 -2.23 16.33 12.96
CA TYR A 107 -0.97 15.61 12.72
C TYR A 107 -0.87 15.08 11.28
N ILE A 108 -1.94 14.47 10.75
CA ILE A 108 -1.97 14.01 9.35
C ILE A 108 -1.87 15.19 8.38
N ALA A 109 -2.60 16.27 8.63
CA ALA A 109 -2.59 17.44 7.77
C ALA A 109 -1.18 18.04 7.68
N LEU A 110 -0.50 18.19 8.82
CA LEU A 110 0.89 18.63 8.89
C LEU A 110 1.82 17.67 8.15
N ARG A 111 1.71 16.37 8.41
CA ARG A 111 2.56 15.37 7.78
C ARG A 111 2.41 15.31 6.26
N ARG A 112 1.18 15.47 5.76
CA ARG A 112 0.90 15.55 4.32
C ARG A 112 1.51 16.81 3.70
N ALA A 113 1.42 17.95 4.40
CA ALA A 113 2.04 19.19 3.95
C ALA A 113 3.57 19.09 3.89
N GLU A 114 4.20 18.47 4.89
CA GLU A 114 5.64 18.19 4.91
C GLU A 114 6.07 17.34 3.71
N LEU A 115 5.41 16.20 3.50
CA LEU A 115 5.71 15.28 2.39
C LEU A 115 5.55 15.96 1.03
N GLN A 116 4.50 16.77 0.88
CA GLN A 116 4.27 17.53 -0.35
C GLN A 116 5.39 18.55 -0.60
N ALA A 117 5.83 19.26 0.45
CA ALA A 117 6.91 20.23 0.34
C ALA A 117 8.25 19.56 -0.02
N GLU A 118 8.55 18.39 0.58
CA GLU A 118 9.74 17.61 0.23
C GLU A 118 9.70 17.14 -1.23
N TYR A 119 8.56 16.63 -1.69
CA TYR A 119 8.37 16.21 -3.08
C TYR A 119 8.62 17.36 -4.06
N GLU A 120 8.05 18.54 -3.78
CA GLU A 120 8.25 19.73 -4.62
C GLU A 120 9.69 20.21 -4.63
N LYS A 121 10.37 20.19 -3.48
CA LYS A 121 11.79 20.54 -3.39
C LYS A 121 12.64 19.60 -4.23
N HIS A 122 12.40 18.29 -4.11
CA HIS A 122 13.12 17.28 -4.89
C HIS A 122 12.87 17.45 -6.39
N LYS A 123 11.62 17.68 -6.79
CA LYS A 123 11.25 17.95 -8.19
C LYS A 123 12.00 19.17 -8.74
N ARG A 124 12.06 20.28 -7.99
CA ARG A 124 12.82 21.48 -8.40
C ARG A 124 14.31 21.18 -8.55
N GLN A 125 14.90 20.41 -7.64
CA GLN A 125 16.32 20.01 -7.75
C GLN A 125 16.59 19.20 -9.02
N VAL A 126 15.70 18.26 -9.34
CA VAL A 126 15.79 17.47 -10.59
C VAL A 126 15.64 18.35 -11.82
N GLU A 127 14.68 19.27 -11.83
CA GLU A 127 14.46 20.22 -12.93
C GLU A 127 15.71 21.10 -13.17
N ILE A 128 16.28 21.67 -12.10
CA ILE A 128 17.52 22.46 -12.18
C ILE A 128 18.70 21.61 -12.71
N MET A 129 18.85 20.37 -12.22
CA MET A 129 19.92 19.47 -12.68
C MET A 129 19.79 19.16 -14.18
N LEU A 130 18.58 18.93 -14.67
CA LEU A 130 18.30 18.67 -16.07
C LEU A 130 18.58 19.92 -16.94
N GLU A 131 18.26 21.11 -16.44
CA GLU A 131 18.47 22.37 -17.13
C GLU A 131 19.97 22.70 -17.26
N GLN A 132 20.74 22.47 -16.19
CA GLN A 132 22.19 22.59 -16.20
C GLN A 132 22.85 21.60 -17.17
N ARG A 133 22.34 20.36 -17.27
CA ARG A 133 22.82 19.38 -18.26
C ARG A 133 22.56 19.83 -19.69
N LYS A 134 21.36 20.36 -19.98
CA LYS A 134 21.04 20.91 -21.32
C LYS A 134 21.96 22.05 -21.72
N ARG A 135 22.29 22.95 -20.79
CA ARG A 135 23.22 24.07 -21.01
C ARG A 135 24.68 23.64 -21.20
N LYS A 136 25.07 22.46 -20.71
CA LYS A 136 26.43 21.90 -20.90
C LYS A 136 26.59 21.09 -22.20
N CYS A 137 25.48 20.74 -22.87
CA CYS A 137 25.49 20.01 -24.15
C CYS A 137 25.26 20.92 -25.38
N LEU A 138 25.17 22.23 -25.15
CA LEU A 138 25.26 23.30 -26.16
C LEU A 138 26.64 23.94 -26.04
#